data_AF-A0A7X8FF09-F1
#
_entry.id   AF-A0A7X8FF09-F1
#
_cell.length_a   1.000
_cell.length_b   1.000
_cell.length_c   1.000
_cell.angle_alpha   90.00
_cell.angle_beta   90.00
_cell.angle_gamma   90.00
#
_symmetry.space_group_name_H-M   'P 1'
#
loop_
_entity.id
_entity.type
_entity.pdbx_description
1 polymer ?
#
loop_
_entity_poly.entity_id
_entity_poly.type
_entity_poly.pdbx_seq_one_letter_code
_entity_poly.pdbx_strand_id
1 'polypeptide(L)'
;GSVLAVCSCTVLPLFAGIYSRGAGIGPATAFLYSGPAINVLAIILTARVLGLEMGIARAVGAVVFSIIIGLLMHLIFIKEERAKEAAALQMPPVEEDPRSLGQYTVYFFTMVAILIFAAWSKPPQPVGFFNTIYEIHWYLTGFFLILLIVILKAWFNKEEVMTWGDSAWGFAKQIFPLLLGGVLVAGFLMGRPGVDNGIIPARYIETLVGGNSLAANFLASIIGAFMYFATLTEVPILQGLMGNGMGKGPALALLLAGPALSLPSMIVIRTVMGTKKTLMYICLVVVMSTLSGLLFGYFRG
;
A
#
# COMPACT_ATOMS: atom_id res chain seq x y z
N GLY A 1 -9.88 -3.40 -3.56
CA GLY A 1 -8.94 -2.63 -2.72
C GLY A 1 -9.45 -2.54 -1.30
N SER A 2 -10.50 -1.76 -1.06
CA SER A 2 -11.03 -1.36 0.26
C SER A 2 -11.17 -2.45 1.34
N VAL A 3 -11.57 -3.68 0.98
CA VAL A 3 -11.78 -4.78 1.96
C VAL A 3 -10.47 -5.50 2.31
N LEU A 4 -9.49 -5.47 1.41
CA LEU A 4 -8.20 -6.12 1.63
C LEU A 4 -7.28 -5.15 2.36
N ALA A 5 -6.85 -5.50 3.57
CA ALA A 5 -5.79 -4.80 4.28
C ALA A 5 -4.42 -5.09 3.64
N VAL A 6 -4.27 -4.76 2.36
CA VAL A 6 -3.03 -4.96 1.59
C VAL A 6 -2.20 -3.70 1.63
N CYS A 7 -0.96 -3.83 2.08
CA CYS A 7 0.04 -2.78 1.95
C CYS A 7 0.61 -2.75 0.52
N SER A 8 1.41 -1.71 0.23
CA SER A 8 2.09 -1.54 -1.05
C SER A 8 2.92 -2.75 -1.46
N CYS A 9 3.44 -3.53 -0.50
CA CYS A 9 4.26 -4.72 -0.77
C CYS A 9 3.45 -5.91 -1.26
N THR A 10 2.22 -6.05 -0.76
CA THR A 10 1.31 -7.14 -1.11
C THR A 10 0.47 -6.81 -2.35
N VAL A 11 0.22 -5.53 -2.62
CA VAL A 11 -0.58 -5.13 -3.78
C VAL A 11 0.20 -5.28 -5.09
N LEU A 12 1.54 -5.17 -5.06
CA LEU A 12 2.38 -5.22 -6.26
C LEU A 12 2.36 -6.58 -6.96
N PRO A 13 2.55 -7.73 -6.27
CA PRO A 13 2.41 -9.05 -6.91
C PRO A 13 0.99 -9.29 -7.43
N LEU A 14 -0.04 -8.85 -6.70
CA LEU A 14 -1.44 -8.96 -7.13
C LEU A 14 -1.70 -8.12 -8.38
N PHE A 15 -1.22 -6.89 -8.42
CA PHE A 15 -1.25 -6.02 -9.59
C PHE A 15 -0.56 -6.68 -10.79
N ALA A 16 0.66 -7.22 -10.59
CA ALA A 16 1.40 -7.89 -11.64
C ALA A 16 0.63 -9.11 -12.17
N GLY A 17 0.04 -9.92 -11.28
CA GLY A 17 -0.79 -11.05 -11.67
C GLY A 17 -2.04 -10.64 -12.44
N ILE A 18 -2.76 -9.62 -11.98
CA ILE A 18 -3.96 -9.08 -12.65
C ILE A 18 -3.60 -8.56 -14.05
N TYR A 19 -2.55 -7.75 -14.18
CA TYR A 19 -2.13 -7.15 -15.45
C TYR A 19 -1.54 -8.16 -16.44
N SER A 20 -0.82 -9.17 -15.95
CA SER A 20 -0.26 -10.25 -16.78
C SER A 20 -1.33 -11.22 -17.27
N ARG A 21 -2.42 -11.40 -16.52
CA ARG A 21 -3.60 -12.19 -16.94
C ARG A 21 -4.54 -11.48 -17.90
N GLY A 22 -4.10 -10.35 -18.48
CA GLY A 22 -4.84 -9.64 -19.51
C GLY A 22 -5.84 -8.61 -19.00
N ALA A 23 -5.88 -8.32 -17.70
CA ALA A 23 -6.66 -7.19 -17.22
C ALA A 23 -6.08 -5.89 -17.77
N GLY A 24 -6.97 -4.96 -18.12
CA GLY A 24 -6.55 -3.69 -18.67
C GLY A 24 -5.72 -2.82 -17.71
N ILE A 25 -4.92 -1.92 -18.27
CA ILE A 25 -4.04 -1.01 -17.52
C ILE A 25 -4.83 -0.12 -16.55
N GLY A 26 -6.05 0.28 -16.94
CA GLY A 26 -6.93 1.10 -16.09
C GLY A 26 -7.36 0.38 -14.82
N PRO A 27 -8.09 -0.75 -14.92
CA PRO A 27 -8.46 -1.56 -13.75
C PRO A 27 -7.25 -1.98 -12.90
N ALA A 28 -6.13 -2.34 -13.54
CA ALA A 28 -4.92 -2.73 -12.83
C ALA A 28 -4.32 -1.58 -12.02
N THR A 29 -4.20 -0.38 -12.59
CA THR A 29 -3.65 0.80 -11.88
C THR A 29 -4.61 1.37 -10.84
N ALA A 30 -5.92 1.29 -11.08
CA ALA A 30 -6.93 1.58 -10.06
C ALA A 30 -6.76 0.65 -8.85
N PHE A 31 -6.63 -0.66 -9.08
CA PHE A 31 -6.38 -1.63 -8.01
C PHE A 31 -5.06 -1.32 -7.27
N LEU A 32 -3.98 -1.07 -8.02
CA LEU A 32 -2.65 -0.75 -7.51
C LEU A 32 -2.67 0.45 -6.54
N TYR A 33 -3.38 1.52 -6.90
CA TYR A 33 -3.54 2.70 -6.04
C TYR A 33 -4.46 2.40 -4.85
N SER A 34 -5.62 1.78 -5.10
CA SER A 34 -6.67 1.58 -4.09
C SER A 34 -6.26 0.71 -2.91
N GLY A 35 -5.40 -0.29 -3.13
CA GLY A 35 -4.99 -1.26 -2.11
C GLY A 35 -4.44 -0.59 -0.85
N PRO A 36 -3.30 0.13 -0.96
CA PRO A 36 -2.72 0.80 0.19
C PRO A 36 -3.47 2.08 0.59
N ALA A 37 -4.15 2.77 -0.34
CA ALA A 37 -4.77 4.07 -0.08
C ALA A 37 -6.13 3.99 0.65
N ILE A 38 -6.97 2.99 0.36
CA ILE A 38 -8.34 2.83 0.94
C ILE A 38 -8.31 1.92 2.19
N ASN A 39 -7.15 1.69 2.78
CA ASN A 39 -7.03 0.82 3.95
C ASN A 39 -7.89 1.35 5.12
N VAL A 40 -8.88 0.57 5.54
CA VAL A 40 -9.83 0.92 6.61
C VAL A 40 -9.11 1.24 7.91
N LEU A 41 -8.07 0.47 8.29
CA LEU A 41 -7.30 0.73 9.50
C LEU A 41 -6.58 2.07 9.43
N ALA A 42 -6.04 2.41 8.27
CA ALA A 42 -5.35 3.68 8.06
C ALA A 42 -6.32 4.86 8.12
N ILE A 43 -7.50 4.74 7.51
CA ILE A 43 -8.56 5.77 7.57
C ILE A 43 -9.04 5.97 9.02
N ILE A 44 -9.29 4.89 9.76
CA ILE A 44 -9.71 4.97 11.17
C ILE A 44 -8.61 5.60 12.03
N LEU A 45 -7.35 5.20 11.83
CA LEU A 45 -6.22 5.76 12.56
C LEU A 45 -6.04 7.25 12.25
N THR A 46 -6.11 7.65 10.98
CA THR A 46 -6.10 9.06 10.56
C THR A 46 -7.23 9.84 11.23
N ALA A 47 -8.46 9.31 11.23
CA ALA A 47 -9.60 9.97 11.85
C ALA A 47 -9.43 10.13 13.37
N ARG A 48 -8.90 9.12 14.06
CA ARG A 48 -8.70 9.15 15.51
C ARG A 48 -7.54 10.03 15.95
N VAL A 49 -6.47 10.10 15.16
CA VAL A 49 -5.22 10.78 15.56
C VAL A 49 -5.12 12.19 14.98
N LEU A 50 -5.46 12.38 13.71
CA LEU A 50 -5.35 13.67 13.00
C LEU A 50 -6.70 14.40 12.87
N GLY A 51 -7.77 13.78 13.37
CA GLY A 51 -9.11 14.33 13.34
C GLY A 51 -9.98 13.78 12.20
N LEU A 52 -11.28 13.81 12.43
CA LEU A 52 -12.29 13.20 11.55
C LEU A 52 -12.29 13.81 10.15
N GLU A 53 -12.00 15.11 10.02
CA GLU A 53 -11.88 15.80 8.73
C GLU A 53 -10.80 15.19 7.84
N MET A 54 -9.61 14.91 8.39
CA MET A 54 -8.49 14.31 7.67
C MET A 54 -8.81 12.86 7.27
N GLY A 55 -9.49 12.12 8.15
CA GLY A 55 -9.91 10.74 7.86
C GLY A 55 -10.89 10.67 6.68
N ILE A 56 -11.91 11.54 6.67
CA ILE A 56 -12.86 11.61 5.56
C ILE A 56 -12.17 12.08 4.28
N ALA A 57 -11.33 13.11 4.35
CA ALA A 57 -10.61 13.62 3.19
C ALA A 57 -9.72 12.56 2.56
N ARG A 58 -9.01 11.77 3.38
CA ARG A 58 -8.22 10.61 2.92
C ARG A 58 -9.11 9.57 2.26
N ALA A 59 -10.22 9.18 2.87
CA ALA A 59 -11.11 8.15 2.35
C ALA A 59 -11.71 8.55 0.99
N VAL A 60 -12.26 9.76 0.90
CA VAL A 60 -12.87 10.28 -0.32
C VAL A 60 -11.79 10.47 -1.40
N GLY A 61 -10.67 11.11 -1.05
CA GLY A 61 -9.55 11.32 -1.97
C GLY A 61 -9.02 10.01 -2.55
N ALA A 62 -8.84 8.98 -1.71
CA ALA A 62 -8.33 7.68 -2.15
C ALA A 62 -9.27 6.98 -3.14
N VAL A 63 -10.59 7.03 -2.90
CA VAL A 63 -11.59 6.46 -3.82
C VAL A 63 -11.62 7.21 -5.14
N VAL A 64 -11.69 8.54 -5.08
CA VAL A 64 -11.76 9.40 -6.26
C VAL A 64 -10.49 9.23 -7.12
N PHE A 65 -9.31 9.23 -6.51
CA PHE A 65 -8.05 9.06 -7.22
C PHE A 65 -7.94 7.70 -7.87
N SER A 66 -8.35 6.63 -7.18
CA SER A 66 -8.35 5.29 -7.78
C SER A 66 -9.14 5.26 -9.10
N ILE A 67 -10.29 5.92 -9.15
CA ILE A 67 -11.14 5.97 -10.34
C ILE A 67 -10.49 6.86 -11.42
N ILE A 68 -10.08 8.08 -11.06
CA ILE A 68 -9.49 9.04 -11.99
C ILE A 68 -8.19 8.51 -12.60
N ILE A 69 -7.27 8.00 -11.77
CA ILE A 69 -5.98 7.46 -12.23
C ILE A 69 -6.22 6.27 -13.15
N GLY A 70 -7.11 5.34 -12.78
CA GLY A 70 -7.43 4.18 -13.63
C GLY A 70 -8.02 4.59 -14.98
N LEU A 71 -8.97 5.53 -14.99
CA LEU A 71 -9.57 6.04 -16.23
C LEU A 71 -8.54 6.77 -17.10
N LEU A 72 -7.73 7.66 -16.52
CA LEU A 72 -6.70 8.38 -17.27
C LEU A 72 -5.65 7.42 -17.84
N MET A 73 -5.21 6.42 -17.06
CA MET A 73 -4.28 5.41 -17.54
C MET A 73 -4.87 4.59 -18.69
N HIS A 74 -6.15 4.22 -18.62
CA HIS A 74 -6.82 3.55 -19.75
C HIS A 74 -6.89 4.46 -20.98
N LEU A 75 -7.38 5.69 -20.83
CA LEU A 75 -7.56 6.62 -21.95
C LEU A 75 -6.24 6.97 -22.65
N ILE A 76 -5.15 7.14 -21.89
CA ILE A 76 -3.82 7.45 -22.43
C ILE A 76 -3.22 6.25 -23.19
N PHE A 77 -3.44 5.03 -22.71
CA PHE A 77 -2.77 3.83 -23.24
C PHE A 77 -3.69 2.86 -23.99
N ILE A 78 -4.94 3.24 -24.29
CA ILE A 78 -5.94 2.40 -24.97
C ILE A 78 -5.44 1.82 -26.31
N LYS A 79 -4.62 2.57 -27.06
CA LYS A 79 -4.06 2.12 -28.34
C LYS A 79 -3.04 0.99 -28.15
N GLU A 80 -2.17 1.12 -27.15
CA GLU A 80 -1.18 0.08 -26.81
C GLU A 80 -1.86 -1.16 -26.23
N GLU A 81 -2.94 -0.96 -25.47
CA GLU A 81 -3.75 -2.03 -24.89
C GLU A 81 -4.43 -2.88 -25.97
N ARG A 82 -5.11 -2.24 -26.93
CA ARG A 82 -5.68 -2.95 -28.09
C ARG A 82 -4.63 -3.68 -28.92
N ALA A 83 -3.43 -3.10 -29.07
CA ALA A 83 -2.33 -3.76 -29.75
C ALA A 83 -1.82 -4.99 -28.98
N LYS A 84 -1.73 -4.90 -27.65
CA LYS A 84 -1.37 -6.03 -26.77
C LYS A 84 -2.41 -7.14 -26.82
N GLU A 85 -3.70 -6.80 -26.79
CA GLU A 85 -4.81 -7.77 -26.92
C GLU A 85 -4.79 -8.46 -28.30
N ALA A 86 -4.60 -7.70 -29.38
CA ALA A 86 -4.48 -8.25 -30.72
C ALA A 86 -3.27 -9.19 -30.87
N ALA A 87 -2.14 -8.87 -30.23
CA ALA A 87 -0.97 -9.75 -30.20
C ALA A 87 -1.18 -10.97 -29.31
N ALA A 88 -1.90 -10.84 -28.19
CA ALA A 88 -2.21 -11.96 -27.30
C ALA A 88 -3.13 -13.00 -27.96
N LEU A 89 -4.04 -12.57 -28.84
CA LEU A 89 -4.84 -13.47 -29.68
C LEU A 89 -4.02 -14.32 -30.67
N GLN A 90 -2.76 -13.94 -30.91
CA GLN A 90 -1.82 -14.66 -31.79
C GLN A 90 -0.85 -15.57 -31.01
N MET A 91 -0.88 -15.53 -29.67
CA MET A 91 -0.06 -16.41 -28.84
C MET A 91 -0.75 -17.76 -28.66
N PRO A 92 0.01 -18.87 -28.56
CA PRO A 92 -0.56 -20.16 -28.21
C PRO A 92 -1.29 -20.06 -26.85
N PRO A 93 -2.37 -20.83 -26.65
CA PRO A 93 -3.11 -20.80 -25.40
C PRO A 93 -2.17 -21.06 -24.23
N VAL A 94 -2.28 -20.23 -23.20
CA VAL A 94 -1.56 -20.41 -21.93
C VAL A 94 -1.90 -21.79 -21.42
N GLU A 95 -0.89 -22.60 -21.05
CA GLU A 95 -1.11 -23.92 -20.45
C GLU A 95 -2.12 -23.78 -19.31
N GLU A 96 -3.23 -24.50 -19.45
CA GLU A 96 -4.29 -24.49 -18.45
C GLU A 96 -3.71 -25.02 -17.14
N ASP A 97 -3.79 -24.20 -16.12
CA ASP A 97 -3.45 -24.61 -14.77
C ASP A 97 -4.35 -25.79 -14.36
N PRO A 98 -3.81 -26.97 -14.05
CA PRO A 98 -4.61 -28.17 -13.79
C PRO A 98 -5.39 -28.09 -12.46
N ARG A 99 -5.21 -27.02 -11.67
CA ARG A 99 -5.79 -26.87 -10.33
C ARG A 99 -7.24 -26.37 -10.38
N SER A 100 -8.09 -27.02 -9.60
CA SER A 100 -9.51 -26.64 -9.45
C SER A 100 -9.70 -25.39 -8.59
N LEU A 101 -10.82 -24.68 -8.77
CA LEU A 101 -11.22 -23.54 -7.93
C LEU A 101 -11.30 -23.90 -6.44
N GLY A 102 -11.69 -25.14 -6.12
CA GLY A 102 -11.75 -25.64 -4.73
C GLY A 102 -10.37 -25.72 -4.08
N GLN A 103 -9.35 -26.20 -4.81
CA GLN A 103 -7.97 -26.24 -4.31
C GLN A 103 -7.45 -24.82 -4.01
N TYR A 104 -7.71 -23.87 -4.90
CA TYR A 104 -7.37 -22.47 -4.65
C TYR A 104 -8.08 -21.91 -3.41
N THR A 105 -9.37 -22.21 -3.25
CA THR A 105 -10.15 -21.75 -2.09
C THR A 105 -9.57 -22.28 -0.79
N VAL A 106 -9.23 -23.58 -0.74
CA VAL A 106 -8.63 -24.20 0.45
C VAL A 106 -7.24 -23.63 0.73
N TYR A 107 -6.41 -23.44 -0.29
CA TYR A 107 -5.09 -22.84 -0.17
C TYR A 107 -5.16 -21.41 0.39
N PHE A 108 -5.98 -20.54 -0.22
CA PHE A 108 -6.15 -19.17 0.22
C PHE A 108 -6.75 -19.09 1.63
N PHE A 109 -7.76 -19.92 1.94
CA PHE A 109 -8.33 -19.99 3.27
C PHE A 109 -7.29 -20.38 4.32
N THR A 110 -6.45 -21.37 4.01
CA THR A 110 -5.37 -21.83 4.91
C THR A 110 -4.38 -20.69 5.17
N MET A 111 -3.95 -19.95 4.15
CA MET A 111 -3.07 -18.78 4.34
C MET A 111 -3.70 -17.68 5.19
N VAL A 112 -4.97 -17.34 4.92
CA VAL A 112 -5.70 -16.32 5.69
C VAL A 112 -5.89 -16.76 7.14
N ALA A 113 -6.22 -18.03 7.39
CA ALA A 113 -6.36 -18.58 8.73
C ALA A 113 -5.05 -18.51 9.52
N ILE A 114 -3.90 -18.84 8.89
CA ILE A 114 -2.58 -18.68 9.52
C ILE A 114 -2.38 -17.23 9.95
N LEU A 115 -2.64 -16.25 9.07
CA LEU A 115 -2.46 -14.84 9.39
C LEU A 115 -3.36 -14.39 10.54
N ILE A 116 -4.63 -14.83 10.55
CA ILE A 116 -5.59 -14.47 11.60
C ILE A 116 -5.15 -15.05 12.95
N PHE A 117 -4.86 -16.34 13.03
CA PHE A 117 -4.53 -16.99 14.30
C PHE A 117 -3.12 -16.65 14.78
N ALA A 118 -2.14 -16.49 13.88
CA ALA A 118 -0.79 -16.08 14.26
C ALA A 118 -0.73 -14.62 14.75
N ALA A 119 -1.60 -13.75 14.22
CA ALA A 119 -1.69 -12.35 14.64
C ALA A 119 -2.72 -12.11 15.77
N TRP A 120 -3.29 -13.17 16.36
CA TRP A 120 -4.33 -13.04 17.38
C TRP A 120 -3.75 -12.37 18.64
N SER A 121 -4.35 -11.25 19.05
CA SER A 121 -3.87 -10.45 20.18
C SER A 121 -4.61 -10.75 21.47
N LYS A 122 -3.96 -10.47 22.61
CA LYS A 122 -4.54 -10.68 23.94
C LYS A 122 -5.80 -9.80 24.12
N PRO A 123 -6.97 -10.38 24.40
CA PRO A 123 -8.19 -9.59 24.57
C PRO A 123 -8.16 -8.74 25.84
N PRO A 124 -8.83 -7.57 25.86
CA PRO A 124 -8.87 -6.68 27.04
C PRO A 124 -9.60 -7.28 28.25
N GLN A 125 -10.52 -8.22 28.03
CA GLN A 125 -11.27 -8.92 29.07
C GLN A 125 -10.93 -10.41 29.02
N PRO A 126 -10.50 -11.03 30.14
CA PRO A 126 -10.01 -12.41 30.17
C PRO A 126 -11.14 -13.46 30.23
N VAL A 127 -12.34 -13.13 29.76
CA VAL A 127 -13.51 -14.03 29.77
C VAL A 127 -14.20 -14.04 28.41
N GLY A 128 -14.63 -15.22 27.98
CA GLY A 128 -15.39 -15.42 26.74
C GLY A 128 -14.60 -16.01 25.56
N PHE A 129 -15.31 -16.16 24.44
CA PHE A 129 -14.84 -16.82 23.21
C PHE A 129 -13.46 -16.34 22.71
N PHE A 130 -13.21 -15.03 22.75
CA PHE A 130 -11.96 -14.44 22.28
C PHE A 130 -10.75 -14.83 23.14
N ASN A 131 -10.95 -15.06 24.44
CA ASN A 131 -9.89 -15.53 25.34
C ASN A 131 -9.58 -17.01 25.09
N THR A 132 -10.61 -17.83 24.87
CA THR A 132 -10.42 -19.25 24.50
C THR A 132 -9.62 -19.38 23.20
N ILE A 133 -9.94 -18.59 22.17
CA ILE A 133 -9.13 -18.58 20.93
C ILE A 133 -7.70 -18.10 21.23
N TYR A 134 -7.52 -17.08 22.06
CA TYR A 134 -6.18 -16.62 22.46
C TYR A 134 -5.39 -17.68 23.25
N GLU A 135 -6.01 -18.64 23.93
CA GLU A 135 -5.26 -19.72 24.57
C GLU A 135 -4.81 -20.78 23.56
N ILE A 136 -5.62 -21.05 22.52
CA ILE A 136 -5.37 -22.11 21.55
C ILE A 136 -4.77 -21.65 20.20
N HIS A 137 -4.61 -20.35 19.98
CA HIS A 137 -4.24 -19.78 18.67
C HIS A 137 -2.93 -20.34 18.09
N TRP A 138 -1.95 -20.70 18.93
CA TRP A 138 -0.71 -21.33 18.46
C TRP A 138 -0.93 -22.77 17.96
N TYR A 139 -1.83 -23.53 18.57
CA TYR A 139 -2.22 -24.86 18.09
C TYR A 139 -2.97 -24.77 16.76
N LEU A 140 -3.88 -23.80 16.63
CA LEU A 140 -4.59 -23.53 15.38
C LEU A 140 -3.62 -23.11 14.27
N THR A 141 -2.70 -22.18 14.56
CA THR A 141 -1.65 -21.75 13.63
C THR A 141 -0.78 -22.93 13.20
N GLY A 142 -0.35 -23.78 14.13
CA GLY A 142 0.42 -24.98 13.85
C GLY A 142 -0.31 -25.97 12.94
N PHE A 143 -1.60 -26.22 13.21
CA PHE A 143 -2.45 -27.06 12.36
C PHE A 143 -2.51 -26.53 10.92
N PHE A 144 -2.82 -25.24 10.73
CA PHE A 144 -2.89 -24.67 9.38
C PHE A 144 -1.53 -24.59 8.69
N LEU A 145 -0.43 -24.42 9.42
CA LEU A 145 0.93 -24.50 8.85
C LEU A 145 1.24 -25.90 8.32
N ILE A 146 0.88 -26.95 9.06
CA ILE A 146 1.04 -28.33 8.59
C ILE A 146 0.17 -28.57 7.35
N LEU A 147 -1.09 -28.13 7.39
CA LEU A 147 -2.00 -28.22 6.25
C LEU A 147 -1.43 -27.49 5.02
N LEU A 148 -0.86 -26.30 5.20
CA LEU A 148 -0.20 -25.56 4.13
C LEU A 148 0.98 -26.33 3.54
N ILE A 149 1.83 -26.94 4.37
CA ILE A 149 2.95 -27.77 3.90
C ILE A 149 2.45 -28.96 3.08
N VAL A 150 1.38 -29.62 3.54
CA VAL A 150 0.75 -30.74 2.81
C VAL A 150 0.21 -30.27 1.45
N ILE A 151 -0.52 -29.15 1.43
CA ILE A 151 -1.04 -28.54 0.20
C ILE A 151 0.10 -28.21 -0.77
N LEU A 152 1.16 -27.54 -0.30
CA LEU A 152 2.31 -27.16 -1.13
C LEU A 152 3.01 -28.37 -1.72
N LYS A 153 3.14 -29.48 -0.98
CA LYS A 153 3.74 -30.71 -1.49
C LYS A 153 2.83 -31.49 -2.43
N ALA A 154 1.52 -31.45 -2.21
CA ALA A 154 0.55 -32.26 -2.94
C ALA A 154 0.04 -31.58 -4.22
N TRP A 155 -0.07 -30.25 -4.24
CA TRP A 155 -0.74 -29.50 -5.31
C TRP A 155 0.18 -28.56 -6.10
N PHE A 156 1.40 -28.31 -5.64
CA PHE A 156 2.31 -27.35 -6.26
C PHE A 156 3.65 -27.99 -6.63
N ASN A 157 4.24 -27.52 -7.73
CA ASN A 157 5.53 -28.03 -8.18
C ASN A 157 6.66 -27.39 -7.37
N LYS A 158 7.76 -28.15 -7.18
CA LYS A 158 8.93 -27.64 -6.44
C LYS A 158 9.51 -26.36 -7.05
N GLU A 159 9.51 -26.26 -8.38
CA GLU A 159 9.97 -25.07 -9.09
C GLU A 159 9.09 -23.84 -8.82
N GLU A 160 7.76 -24.00 -8.80
CA GLU A 160 6.83 -22.92 -8.46
C GLU A 160 7.08 -22.42 -7.04
N VAL A 161 7.17 -23.34 -6.07
CA VAL A 161 7.40 -23.01 -4.66
C VAL A 161 8.74 -22.32 -4.46
N MET A 162 9.80 -22.79 -5.13
CA MET A 162 11.11 -22.13 -5.11
C MET A 162 11.05 -20.73 -5.72
N THR A 163 10.40 -20.56 -6.87
CA THR A 163 10.26 -19.27 -7.54
C THR A 163 9.54 -18.26 -6.66
N TRP A 164 8.48 -18.67 -5.96
CA TRP A 164 7.77 -17.82 -5.00
C TRP A 164 8.61 -17.51 -3.77
N GLY A 165 9.32 -18.50 -3.24
CA GLY A 165 10.23 -18.34 -2.11
C GLY A 165 11.36 -17.34 -2.41
N ASP A 166 12.00 -17.47 -3.57
CA ASP A 166 13.06 -16.57 -4.03
C ASP A 166 12.53 -15.14 -4.26
N SER A 167 11.33 -15.01 -4.83
CA SER A 167 10.66 -13.71 -5.00
C SER A 167 10.37 -13.07 -3.65
N ALA A 168 9.76 -13.81 -2.72
CA ALA A 168 9.43 -13.33 -1.38
C ALA A 168 10.68 -12.94 -0.59
N TRP A 169 11.74 -13.75 -0.66
CA TRP A 169 13.02 -13.48 -0.01
C TRP A 169 13.75 -12.28 -0.64
N GLY A 170 13.68 -12.13 -1.96
CA GLY A 170 14.17 -10.96 -2.68
C GLY A 170 13.48 -9.67 -2.20
N PHE A 171 12.15 -9.68 -2.09
CA PHE A 171 11.40 -8.56 -1.53
C PHE A 171 11.77 -8.29 -0.07
N ALA A 172 11.87 -9.33 0.76
CA ALA A 172 12.27 -9.18 2.17
C ALA A 172 13.65 -8.52 2.31
N LYS A 173 14.64 -8.95 1.53
CA LYS A 173 15.99 -8.37 1.50
C LYS A 173 16.02 -6.91 1.04
N GLN A 174 15.10 -6.48 0.19
CA GLN A 174 15.02 -5.09 -0.27
C GLN A 174 14.25 -4.21 0.73
N ILE A 175 13.12 -4.70 1.22
CA ILE A 175 12.19 -3.97 2.08
C ILE A 175 12.76 -3.80 3.49
N PHE A 176 13.33 -4.86 4.07
CA PHE A 176 13.77 -4.85 5.46
C PHE A 176 14.84 -3.79 5.77
N PRO A 177 15.95 -3.67 5.00
CA PRO A 177 16.96 -2.65 5.26
C PRO A 177 16.44 -1.23 5.03
N LEU A 178 15.61 -1.05 3.99
CA LEU A 178 15.05 0.25 3.66
C LEU A 178 14.07 0.72 4.74
N LEU A 179 13.21 -0.18 5.24
CA LEU A 179 12.26 0.12 6.31
C LEU A 179 13.00 0.40 7.62
N LEU A 180 13.97 -0.42 8.00
CA LEU A 180 14.75 -0.22 9.22
C LEU A 180 15.51 1.11 9.17
N GLY A 181 16.21 1.39 8.06
CA GLY A 181 16.91 2.64 7.85
C GLY A 181 15.98 3.85 7.85
N GLY A 182 14.85 3.77 7.12
CA GLY A 182 13.86 4.84 7.05
C GLY A 182 13.22 5.17 8.40
N VAL A 183 12.86 4.17 9.19
CA VAL A 183 12.28 4.36 10.54
C VAL A 183 13.31 4.96 11.49
N LEU A 184 14.55 4.48 11.48
CA LEU A 184 15.63 5.02 12.32
C LEU A 184 15.95 6.47 11.96
N VAL A 185 16.09 6.77 10.67
CA VAL A 185 16.35 8.13 10.16
C VAL A 185 15.18 9.05 10.50
N ALA A 186 13.93 8.63 10.27
CA ALA A 186 12.76 9.43 10.62
C ALA A 186 12.68 9.70 12.13
N GLY A 187 12.93 8.69 12.97
CA GLY A 187 12.95 8.85 14.43
C GLY A 187 14.08 9.77 14.92
N PHE A 188 15.28 9.67 14.32
CA PHE A 188 16.42 10.52 14.64
C PHE A 188 16.21 11.98 14.20
N LEU A 189 15.61 12.17 13.02
CA LEU A 189 15.37 13.50 12.45
C LEU A 189 14.17 14.22 13.08
N MET A 190 13.06 13.50 13.31
CA MET A 190 11.80 14.10 13.77
C MET A 190 11.58 13.97 15.28
N GLY A 191 12.37 13.15 15.98
CA GLY A 191 12.20 12.90 17.40
C GLY A 191 10.91 12.15 17.73
N ARG A 192 10.51 12.20 19.01
CA ARG A 192 9.24 11.64 19.48
C ARG A 192 8.16 12.72 19.40
N PRO A 193 6.94 12.41 18.93
CA PRO A 193 5.84 13.37 18.98
C PRO A 193 5.67 13.98 20.38
N GLY A 194 5.66 15.31 20.47
CA GLY A 194 5.51 16.06 21.73
C GLY A 194 6.79 16.25 22.54
N VAL A 195 7.95 15.81 22.04
CA VAL A 195 9.27 16.03 22.68
C VAL A 195 10.24 16.60 21.64
N ASP A 196 10.74 17.81 21.87
CA ASP A 196 11.54 18.59 20.91
C ASP A 196 13.02 18.15 20.87
N ASN A 197 13.24 16.85 20.65
CA ASN A 197 14.57 16.22 20.66
C ASN A 197 15.01 15.78 19.25
N GLY A 198 14.25 16.14 18.21
CA GLY A 198 14.59 15.85 16.81
C GLY A 198 15.69 16.77 16.29
N ILE A 199 16.44 16.32 15.29
CA ILE A 199 17.53 17.11 14.68
C ILE A 199 17.01 18.13 13.67
N ILE A 200 15.87 17.89 13.02
CA ILE A 200 15.27 18.86 12.09
C ILE A 200 14.53 19.93 12.90
N PRO A 201 15.00 21.20 12.89
CA PRO A 201 14.29 22.27 13.57
C PRO A 201 12.89 22.46 12.99
N ALA A 202 11.88 22.62 13.85
CA ALA A 202 10.49 22.87 13.45
C ALA A 202 10.34 24.02 12.44
N ARG A 203 11.23 25.04 12.51
CA ARG A 203 11.27 26.16 11.55
C ARG A 203 11.37 25.73 10.07
N TYR A 204 12.09 24.65 9.76
CA TYR A 204 12.16 24.18 8.37
C TYR A 204 10.85 23.53 7.92
N ILE A 205 10.17 22.83 8.83
CA ILE A 205 8.85 22.24 8.56
C ILE A 205 7.84 23.36 8.32
N GLU A 206 7.82 24.37 9.18
CA GLU A 206 6.92 25.51 9.05
C GLU A 206 7.17 26.31 7.75
N THR A 207 8.43 26.58 7.39
CA THR A 207 8.73 27.36 6.17
C THR A 207 8.48 26.60 4.87
N LEU A 208 8.72 25.28 4.84
CA LEU A 208 8.55 24.48 3.61
C LEU A 208 7.13 23.93 3.44
N VAL A 209 6.47 23.54 4.54
CA VAL A 209 5.18 22.84 4.52
C VAL A 209 4.16 23.37 5.53
N GLY A 210 4.38 24.54 6.14
CA GLY A 210 3.51 25.05 7.21
C GLY A 210 2.26 25.84 6.80
N GLY A 211 2.10 26.11 5.50
CA GLY A 211 0.91 26.76 4.96
C GLY A 211 0.14 25.87 3.99
N ASN A 212 -0.71 26.49 3.17
CA ASN A 212 -1.41 25.83 2.07
C ASN A 212 -1.04 26.44 0.71
N SER A 213 0.25 26.41 0.36
CA SER A 213 0.72 26.85 -0.96
C SER A 213 0.81 25.67 -1.94
N LEU A 214 0.79 25.96 -3.25
CA LEU A 214 1.02 24.92 -4.27
C LEU A 214 2.38 24.25 -4.07
N ALA A 215 3.42 25.03 -3.74
CA ALA A 215 4.77 24.51 -3.50
C ALA A 215 4.83 23.59 -2.28
N ALA A 216 4.16 23.95 -1.17
CA ALA A 216 4.11 23.14 0.04
C ALA A 216 3.43 21.78 -0.22
N ASN A 217 2.28 21.80 -0.91
CA ASN A 217 1.55 20.59 -1.28
C ASN A 217 2.34 19.72 -2.27
N PHE A 218 2.98 20.35 -3.26
CA PHE A 218 3.80 19.65 -4.23
C PHE A 218 5.01 18.98 -3.58
N LEU A 219 5.75 19.71 -2.74
CA LEU A 219 6.88 19.19 -1.99
C LEU A 219 6.45 18.03 -1.08
N ALA A 220 5.33 18.17 -0.37
CA ALA A 220 4.81 17.11 0.49
C ALA A 220 4.42 15.86 -0.31
N SER A 221 3.83 16.01 -1.50
CA SER A 221 3.49 14.87 -2.37
C SER A 221 4.74 14.17 -2.93
N ILE A 222 5.79 14.92 -3.27
CA ILE A 222 7.07 14.35 -3.74
C ILE A 222 7.77 13.62 -2.59
N ILE A 223 7.88 14.26 -1.43
CA ILE A 223 8.46 13.63 -0.23
C ILE A 223 7.69 12.36 0.09
N GLY A 224 6.36 12.42 0.14
CA GLY A 224 5.49 11.25 0.32
C GLY A 224 5.79 10.16 -0.71
N ALA A 225 5.91 10.51 -2.00
CA ALA A 225 6.17 9.54 -3.07
C ALA A 225 7.51 8.79 -2.94
N PHE A 226 8.52 9.38 -2.32
CA PHE A 226 9.81 8.71 -2.05
C PHE A 226 9.85 8.05 -0.67
N MET A 227 8.99 8.47 0.25
CA MET A 227 8.90 7.91 1.59
C MET A 227 8.28 6.52 1.57
N TYR A 228 9.07 5.51 1.90
CA TYR A 228 8.57 4.16 2.11
C TYR A 228 8.21 3.95 3.58
N PHE A 229 7.00 4.33 3.97
CA PHE A 229 6.46 4.06 5.30
C PHE A 229 5.37 3.00 5.29
N ALA A 230 5.30 2.23 6.38
CA ALA A 230 4.12 1.44 6.65
C ALA A 230 2.93 2.40 6.87
N THR A 231 1.77 2.07 6.31
CA THR A 231 0.57 2.92 6.41
C THR A 231 0.18 3.25 7.86
N LEU A 232 0.56 2.38 8.80
CA LEU A 232 0.33 2.57 10.24
C LEU A 232 1.29 3.57 10.90
N THR A 233 2.51 3.73 10.38
CA THR A 233 3.51 4.67 10.93
C THR A 233 3.38 6.07 10.35
N GLU A 234 2.74 6.20 9.19
CA GLU A 234 2.50 7.47 8.50
C GLU A 234 1.69 8.45 9.35
N VAL A 235 0.66 7.95 10.05
CA VAL A 235 -0.25 8.81 10.84
C VAL A 235 0.44 9.44 12.06
N PRO A 236 1.18 8.69 12.92
CA PRO A 236 1.98 9.30 13.99
C PRO A 236 3.06 10.27 13.49
N ILE A 237 3.69 9.98 12.36
CA ILE A 237 4.71 10.86 11.77
C ILE A 237 4.08 12.19 11.37
N LEU A 238 2.95 12.15 10.66
CA LEU A 238 2.22 13.37 10.31
C LEU A 238 1.69 14.12 11.52
N GLN A 239 1.30 13.41 12.58
CA GLN A 239 0.93 14.06 13.85
C GLN A 239 2.11 14.86 14.41
N GLY A 240 3.32 14.29 14.39
CA GLY A 240 4.53 14.98 14.76
C GLY A 240 4.84 16.19 13.87
N LEU A 241 4.72 16.04 12.54
CA LEU A 241 4.97 17.13 11.59
C LEU A 241 3.95 18.28 11.73
N MET A 242 2.67 17.95 11.91
CA MET A 242 1.62 18.95 12.16
C MET A 242 1.79 19.64 13.51
N GLY A 243 2.27 18.92 14.54
CA GLY A 243 2.67 19.52 15.81
C GLY A 243 3.85 20.48 15.68
N ASN A 244 4.71 20.28 14.67
CA ASN A 244 5.83 21.15 14.32
C ASN A 244 5.48 22.20 13.25
N GLY A 245 4.20 22.45 13.01
CA GLY A 245 3.73 23.54 12.15
C GLY A 245 3.36 23.15 10.72
N MET A 246 3.37 21.88 10.33
CA MET A 246 2.91 21.45 8.99
C MET A 246 1.41 21.73 8.78
N GLY A 247 1.07 22.32 7.64
CA GLY A 247 -0.31 22.61 7.26
C GLY A 247 -1.12 21.36 6.93
N LYS A 248 -2.44 21.41 7.14
CA LYS A 248 -3.36 20.30 6.85
C LYS A 248 -3.40 19.91 5.36
N GLY A 249 -3.26 20.87 4.46
CA GLY A 249 -3.21 20.62 3.01
C GLY A 249 -2.01 19.75 2.61
N PRO A 250 -0.78 20.21 2.87
CA PRO A 250 0.43 19.40 2.66
C PRO A 250 0.38 18.05 3.37
N ALA A 251 -0.19 17.97 4.57
CA ALA A 251 -0.36 16.71 5.28
C ALA A 251 -1.25 15.72 4.51
N LEU A 252 -2.37 16.19 3.94
CA LEU A 252 -3.23 15.36 3.09
C LEU A 252 -2.54 14.96 1.77
N ALA A 253 -1.79 15.87 1.15
CA ALA A 253 -1.02 15.57 -0.05
C ALA A 253 0.00 14.44 0.20
N LEU A 254 0.64 14.45 1.37
CA LEU A 254 1.55 13.38 1.80
C LEU A 254 0.78 12.06 2.00
N LEU A 255 -0.36 12.08 2.72
CA LEU A 255 -1.21 10.90 2.99
C LEU A 255 -1.73 10.18 1.75
N LEU A 256 -1.94 10.92 0.66
CA LEU A 256 -2.47 10.37 -0.59
C LEU A 256 -1.38 9.89 -1.55
N ALA A 257 -0.18 10.45 -1.48
CA ALA A 257 0.96 10.06 -2.30
C ALA A 257 1.74 8.88 -1.68
N GLY A 258 2.01 8.94 -0.37
CA GLY A 258 2.90 7.99 0.33
C GLY A 258 2.50 6.52 0.23
N PRO A 259 1.24 6.14 0.47
CA PRO A 259 0.85 4.72 0.40
C PRO A 259 0.94 4.15 -1.02
N ALA A 260 0.77 4.99 -2.04
CA ALA A 260 0.70 4.59 -3.44
C ALA A 260 2.07 4.54 -4.13
N LEU A 261 3.04 5.30 -3.64
CA LEU A 261 4.34 5.49 -4.27
C LEU A 261 5.48 5.27 -3.28
N SER A 262 6.52 4.58 -3.75
CA SER A 262 7.77 4.39 -3.03
C SER A 262 8.84 3.97 -4.03
N LEU A 263 10.12 4.18 -3.73
CA LEU A 263 11.20 3.72 -4.61
C LEU A 263 11.08 2.23 -4.98
N PRO A 264 10.84 1.30 -4.03
CA PRO A 264 10.67 -0.11 -4.37
C PRO A 264 9.44 -0.35 -5.26
N SER A 265 8.29 0.26 -4.95
CA SER A 265 7.08 0.06 -5.76
C SER A 265 7.26 0.59 -7.18
N MET A 266 7.90 1.75 -7.35
CA MET A 266 8.19 2.30 -8.67
C MET A 266 9.08 1.39 -9.51
N ILE A 267 10.09 0.76 -8.91
CA ILE A 267 10.97 -0.20 -9.60
C ILE A 267 10.15 -1.41 -10.07
N VAL A 268 9.34 -2.00 -9.18
CA VAL A 268 8.51 -3.17 -9.53
C VAL A 268 7.48 -2.80 -10.60
N ILE A 269 6.77 -1.69 -10.46
CA ILE A 269 5.80 -1.22 -11.45
C ILE A 269 6.48 -1.04 -12.81
N ARG A 270 7.69 -0.46 -12.85
CA ARG A 270 8.50 -0.33 -14.07
C ARG A 270 8.80 -1.68 -14.72
N THR A 271 9.10 -2.72 -13.94
CA THR A 271 9.35 -4.06 -14.49
C THR A 271 8.10 -4.69 -15.09
N VAL A 272 6.90 -4.33 -14.60
CA VAL A 272 5.63 -4.94 -15.03
C VAL A 272 5.01 -4.23 -16.23
N MET A 273 4.91 -2.89 -16.19
CA MET A 273 4.22 -2.11 -17.23
C MET A 273 5.15 -1.20 -18.06
N GLY A 274 6.45 -1.22 -17.80
CA GLY A 274 7.45 -0.44 -18.53
C GLY A 274 7.57 1.00 -18.02
N THR A 275 8.60 1.70 -18.51
CA THR A 275 8.98 3.05 -18.04
C THR A 275 7.93 4.11 -18.30
N LYS A 276 7.37 4.15 -19.53
CA LYS A 276 6.40 5.19 -19.94
C LYS A 276 5.15 5.18 -19.06
N LYS A 277 4.53 4.01 -18.85
CA LYS A 277 3.34 3.84 -18.02
C LYS A 277 3.63 4.13 -16.54
N THR A 278 4.79 3.72 -16.06
CA THR A 278 5.22 3.99 -14.68
C THR A 278 5.40 5.47 -14.41
N LEU A 279 6.08 6.19 -15.30
CA LEU A 279 6.26 7.63 -15.15
C LEU A 279 4.91 8.35 -15.15
N MET A 280 4.00 7.97 -16.06
CA MET A 280 2.65 8.54 -16.10
C MET A 280 1.89 8.30 -14.79
N TYR A 281 1.91 7.06 -14.27
CA TYR A 281 1.28 6.74 -13.00
C TYR A 281 1.84 7.58 -11.84
N ILE A 282 3.18 7.71 -11.74
CA ILE A 282 3.83 8.53 -10.72
C ILE A 282 3.38 9.99 -10.84
N CYS A 283 3.43 10.56 -12.05
CA CYS A 283 3.01 11.95 -12.29
C CYS A 283 1.54 12.17 -11.92
N LEU A 284 0.64 11.25 -12.28
CA LEU A 284 -0.77 11.35 -11.94
C LEU A 284 -0.99 11.34 -10.42
N VAL A 285 -0.33 10.44 -9.68
CA VAL A 285 -0.46 10.39 -8.22
C VAL A 285 0.06 11.68 -7.56
N VAL A 286 1.23 12.17 -7.99
CA VAL A 286 1.84 13.40 -7.44
C VAL A 286 0.94 14.62 -7.71
N VAL A 287 0.48 14.79 -8.95
CA VAL A 287 -0.39 15.92 -9.34
C VAL A 287 -1.71 15.86 -8.61
N MET A 288 -2.38 14.70 -8.59
CA MET A 288 -3.65 14.54 -7.89
C MET A 288 -3.49 14.82 -6.39
N SER A 289 -2.46 14.26 -5.75
CA SER A 289 -2.21 14.47 -4.32
C SER A 289 -1.93 15.93 -3.99
N THR A 290 -1.14 16.61 -4.83
CA THR A 290 -0.88 18.05 -4.72
C THR A 290 -2.18 18.86 -4.79
N LEU A 291 -3.02 18.59 -5.79
CA LEU A 291 -4.27 19.31 -5.99
C LEU A 291 -5.27 19.06 -4.86
N SER A 292 -5.40 17.81 -4.40
CA SER A 292 -6.31 17.51 -3.28
C SER A 292 -5.84 18.12 -1.97
N GLY A 293 -4.52 18.13 -1.71
CA GLY A 293 -3.98 18.82 -0.54
C GLY A 293 -4.26 20.32 -0.59
N LEU A 294 -4.04 20.95 -1.76
CA LEU A 294 -4.31 22.37 -1.96
C LEU A 294 -5.80 22.70 -1.79
N LEU A 295 -6.68 21.91 -2.40
CA LEU A 295 -8.13 22.07 -2.29
C LEU A 295 -8.60 21.89 -0.84
N PHE A 296 -8.14 20.84 -0.16
CA PHE A 296 -8.53 20.57 1.21
C PHE A 296 -8.04 21.66 2.17
N GLY A 297 -6.78 22.08 2.03
CA GLY A 297 -6.23 23.16 2.83
C GLY A 297 -6.90 24.51 2.54
N TYR A 298 -7.52 24.71 1.37
CA TYR A 298 -8.28 25.93 1.09
C TYR A 298 -9.61 25.95 1.86
N PHE A 299 -10.26 24.79 2.04
CA PHE A 299 -11.54 24.71 2.75
C PHE A 299 -11.40 24.53 4.27
N ARG A 300 -10.28 23.98 4.76
CA ARG A 300 -10.13 23.52 6.16
C ARG A 300 -8.79 23.90 6.82
N GLY A 301 -7.90 24.56 6.09
CA GLY A 301 -6.55 24.95 6.52
C GLY A 301 -6.42 26.42 6.86
#